data_AF-A0AA41VJJ8-F1
#
_entry.id   AF-A0AA41VJJ8-F1
#
_cell.length_a   1.000
_cell.length_b   1.000
_cell.length_c   1.000
_cell.angle_alpha   90.00
_cell.angle_beta   90.00
_cell.angle_gamma   90.00
#
_symmetry.space_group_name_H-M   'P 1'
#
loop_
_entity.id
_entity.type
_entity.pdbx_description
1 polymer ?
#
loop_
_entity_poly.entity_id
_entity_poly.type
_entity_poly.pdbx_seq_one_letter_code
_entity_poly.pdbx_strand_id
1 'polypeptide(L)'
;MPTRVSPARIACLDFNLQKTKMQMGVQVLVSDPRELEKIRQREADMTKERIEKLLKAKANVVLTTKGIDDMALKYFVEAGAIAVRRVRKEDLRHVAKATGATVISTFADMEGEETFDPSLLGNADEVVEERISDDDVIMIKGTKNNSAVSLILRGANDYMLDEMERALHDALCIVKRTLESNVVVAGGGAVESALSVYLEYLATTLGSREQLAIAEFAEALLIIPKVLSVNAAKDATELVAKLRAYHHTAQTKADKQHLS
;
A
#
# COMPACT_ATOMS: atom_id res chain seq x y z
N MET A 1 20.52 14.76 12.81
CA MET A 1 20.85 13.64 11.88
C MET A 1 21.08 14.24 10.50
N PRO A 2 21.82 13.60 9.59
CA PRO A 2 21.94 14.10 8.23
C PRO A 2 20.57 14.04 7.53
N THR A 3 20.25 15.06 6.74
CA THR A 3 19.00 15.14 5.97
C THR A 3 19.08 14.38 4.65
N ARG A 4 20.28 14.01 4.19
CA ARG A 4 20.50 13.26 2.95
C ARG A 4 21.65 12.27 3.11
N VAL A 5 21.44 11.05 2.63
CA VAL A 5 22.42 9.96 2.64
C VAL A 5 22.45 9.29 1.27
N SER A 6 23.63 9.19 0.66
CA SER A 6 23.87 8.46 -0.59
C SER A 6 25.31 7.93 -0.62
N PRO A 7 25.56 6.63 -0.92
CA PRO A 7 24.59 5.54 -1.07
C PRO A 7 23.96 5.12 0.26
N ALA A 8 22.72 4.64 0.22
CA ALA A 8 21.96 4.31 1.42
C ALA A 8 21.86 2.79 1.66
N ARG A 9 22.25 2.37 2.85
CA ARG A 9 22.06 1.00 3.36
C ARG A 9 21.01 1.02 4.47
N ILE A 10 19.90 0.32 4.23
CA ILE A 10 18.67 0.44 5.03
C ILE A 10 18.48 -0.82 5.87
N ALA A 11 18.38 -0.66 7.19
CA ALA A 11 18.00 -1.71 8.13
C ALA A 11 16.52 -1.58 8.49
N CYS A 12 15.75 -2.67 8.33
CA CYS A 12 14.33 -2.72 8.67
C CYS A 12 14.11 -3.56 9.93
N LEU A 13 13.73 -2.92 11.04
CA LEU A 13 13.62 -3.55 12.37
C LEU A 13 12.18 -3.55 12.89
N ASP A 14 11.73 -4.69 13.44
CA ASP A 14 10.41 -4.86 14.07
C ASP A 14 10.49 -5.02 15.61
N PHE A 15 11.48 -4.38 16.23
CA PHE A 15 11.65 -4.34 17.69
C PHE A 15 12.12 -2.96 18.14
N ASN A 16 12.02 -2.64 19.42
CA ASN A 16 12.40 -1.33 19.96
C ASN A 16 13.89 -1.23 20.29
N LEU A 17 14.46 -0.06 20.04
CA LEU A 17 15.80 0.32 20.51
C LEU A 17 15.67 1.20 21.74
N GLN A 18 15.21 0.59 22.82
CA GLN A 18 15.02 1.25 24.11
C GLN A 18 15.85 0.57 25.20
N LYS A 19 16.02 1.23 26.34
CA LYS A 19 16.61 0.61 27.53
C LYS A 19 15.85 -0.67 27.84
N THR A 20 16.58 -1.79 27.86
CA THR A 20 15.99 -3.10 28.09
C THR A 20 15.54 -3.17 29.54
N LYS A 21 14.23 -3.18 29.76
CA LYS A 21 13.68 -3.49 31.07
C LYS A 21 13.76 -5.00 31.30
N MET A 22 13.97 -5.40 32.55
CA MET A 22 13.89 -6.81 32.91
C MET A 22 12.51 -7.39 32.62
N GLN A 23 12.47 -8.69 32.30
CA GLN A 23 11.23 -9.39 32.02
C GLN A 23 10.32 -9.42 33.26
N MET A 24 9.01 -9.42 33.04
CA MET A 24 8.05 -9.53 34.13
C MET A 24 8.28 -10.84 34.89
N GLY A 25 8.40 -10.75 36.21
CA GLY A 25 8.69 -11.89 37.09
C GLY A 25 10.14 -11.93 37.61
N VAL A 26 11.05 -11.12 37.05
CA VAL A 26 12.40 -10.96 37.61
C VAL A 26 12.37 -9.87 38.68
N GLN A 27 12.61 -10.25 39.93
CA GLN A 27 12.81 -9.30 41.03
C GLN A 27 14.30 -9.18 41.33
N VAL A 28 14.83 -7.97 41.23
CA VAL A 28 16.22 -7.69 41.60
C VAL A 28 16.24 -7.35 43.08
N LEU A 29 16.70 -8.31 43.91
CA LEU A 29 16.99 -8.04 45.32
C LEU A 29 18.43 -7.55 45.42
N VAL A 30 18.61 -6.24 45.62
CA VAL A 30 19.93 -5.63 45.73
C VAL A 30 20.21 -5.32 47.20
N SER A 31 21.29 -5.88 47.74
CA SER A 31 21.79 -5.59 49.09
C SER A 31 22.70 -4.36 49.14
N ASP A 32 23.41 -4.05 48.04
CA ASP A 32 24.37 -2.94 47.96
C ASP A 32 23.99 -1.88 46.91
N PRO A 33 23.95 -0.57 47.24
CA PRO A 33 23.60 0.50 46.30
C PRO A 33 24.47 0.57 45.03
N ARG A 34 25.73 0.11 45.10
CA ARG A 34 26.67 0.11 43.97
C ARG A 34 26.28 -0.89 42.87
N GLU A 35 25.64 -2.00 43.24
CA GLU A 35 25.18 -2.99 42.26
C GLU A 35 23.98 -2.48 41.48
N LEU A 36 23.13 -1.67 42.10
CA LEU A 36 22.00 -1.02 41.45
C LEU A 36 22.46 -0.07 40.32
N GLU A 37 23.57 0.65 40.54
CA GLU A 37 24.16 1.51 39.51
C GLU A 37 24.76 0.71 38.36
N LYS A 38 25.44 -0.41 38.65
CA LYS A 38 25.97 -1.34 37.63
C LYS A 38 24.86 -1.95 36.76
N ILE A 39 23.74 -2.34 37.38
CA ILE A 39 22.58 -2.87 36.64
C ILE A 39 22.03 -1.82 35.68
N ARG A 40 21.86 -0.58 36.17
CA ARG A 40 21.38 0.53 35.34
C ARG A 40 22.33 0.88 34.19
N GLN A 41 23.63 0.79 34.42
CA GLN A 41 24.64 0.95 33.36
C GLN A 41 24.55 -0.21 32.35
N ARG A 42 24.44 -1.46 32.81
CA ARG A 42 24.34 -2.62 31.93
C ARG A 42 23.12 -2.58 31.01
N GLU A 43 21.97 -2.11 31.50
CA GLU A 43 20.77 -1.90 30.68
C GLU A 43 21.01 -0.90 29.52
N ALA A 44 21.77 0.17 29.79
CA ALA A 44 22.12 1.17 28.78
C ALA A 44 23.21 0.65 27.81
N ASP A 45 24.20 -0.09 28.33
CA ASP A 45 25.27 -0.68 27.56
C ASP A 45 24.74 -1.73 26.57
N MET A 46 23.75 -2.55 26.97
CA MET A 46 23.10 -3.49 26.05
C MET A 46 22.47 -2.80 24.83
N THR A 47 21.78 -1.67 25.03
CA THR A 47 21.20 -0.90 23.93
C THR A 47 22.30 -0.32 23.05
N LYS A 48 23.40 0.15 23.64
CA LYS A 48 24.57 0.67 22.92
C LYS A 48 25.25 -0.42 22.08
N GLU A 49 25.50 -1.59 22.66
CA GLU A 49 26.09 -2.75 21.97
C GLU A 49 25.27 -3.15 20.73
N ARG A 50 23.93 -3.15 20.82
CA ARG A 50 23.03 -3.41 19.68
C ARG A 50 23.14 -2.37 18.58
N ILE A 51 23.22 -1.09 18.93
CA ILE A 51 23.39 0.00 17.95
C ILE A 51 24.76 -0.09 17.28
N GLU A 52 25.81 -0.38 18.05
CA GLU A 52 27.16 -0.57 17.51
C GLU A 52 27.22 -1.73 16.52
N LYS A 53 26.45 -2.81 16.72
CA LYS A 53 26.35 -3.91 15.75
C LYS A 53 25.72 -3.45 14.43
N LEU A 54 24.64 -2.66 14.48
CA LEU A 54 24.02 -2.07 13.28
C LEU A 54 25.00 -1.15 12.53
N LEU A 55 25.73 -0.32 13.26
CA LEU A 55 26.72 0.60 12.70
C LEU A 55 27.94 -0.15 12.13
N LYS A 56 28.39 -1.22 12.78
CA LYS A 56 29.46 -2.11 12.29
C LYS A 56 29.07 -2.80 10.98
N ALA A 57 27.79 -3.16 10.84
CA ALA A 57 27.23 -3.66 9.58
C ALA A 57 27.11 -2.59 8.48
N LYS A 58 27.45 -1.33 8.79
CA LYS A 58 27.37 -0.15 7.91
C LYS A 58 25.94 0.21 7.51
N ALA A 59 24.98 0.06 8.43
CA ALA A 59 23.64 0.60 8.23
C ALA A 59 23.67 2.13 8.37
N ASN A 60 23.32 2.85 7.29
CA ASN A 60 23.25 4.32 7.31
C ASN A 60 21.83 4.83 7.59
N VAL A 61 20.82 3.99 7.34
CA VAL A 61 19.41 4.30 7.57
C VAL A 61 18.80 3.15 8.37
N VAL A 62 18.18 3.45 9.51
CA VAL A 62 17.54 2.47 10.38
C VAL A 62 16.07 2.82 10.54
N LEU A 63 15.20 1.93 10.08
CA LEU A 63 13.76 2.05 10.17
C LEU A 63 13.24 1.08 11.22
N THR A 64 12.53 1.59 12.23
CA THR A 64 12.03 0.78 13.34
C THR A 64 10.51 0.93 13.49
N THR A 65 9.78 -0.19 13.60
CA THR A 65 8.32 -0.15 13.84
C THR A 65 7.94 0.38 15.21
N LYS A 66 8.81 0.16 16.20
CA LYS A 66 8.63 0.60 17.59
C LYS A 66 9.41 1.88 17.90
N GLY A 67 9.45 2.25 19.17
CA GLY A 67 10.19 3.43 19.63
C GLY A 67 11.71 3.22 19.65
N ILE A 68 12.42 4.34 19.53
CA ILE A 68 13.85 4.48 19.80
C ILE A 68 13.98 5.45 20.98
N ASP A 69 14.82 5.13 21.97
CA ASP A 69 15.09 6.00 23.13
C ASP A 69 16.00 7.18 22.74
N ASP A 70 15.90 8.30 23.45
CA ASP A 70 16.63 9.53 23.06
C ASP A 70 18.15 9.36 23.21
N MET A 71 18.59 8.55 24.19
CA MET A 71 19.99 8.14 24.33
C MET A 71 20.48 7.33 23.12
N ALA A 72 19.62 6.47 22.56
CA ALA A 72 19.94 5.69 21.38
C ALA A 72 20.02 6.56 20.12
N LEU A 73 19.13 7.55 19.99
CA LEU A 73 19.15 8.52 18.89
C LEU A 73 20.47 9.31 18.85
N LYS A 74 21.04 9.65 20.02
CA LYS A 74 22.32 10.36 20.09
C LYS A 74 23.46 9.57 19.41
N TYR A 75 23.53 8.25 19.64
CA TYR A 75 24.55 7.41 19.00
C TYR A 75 24.39 7.36 17.47
N PHE A 76 23.16 7.33 16.96
CA PHE A 76 22.92 7.42 15.52
C PHE A 76 23.31 8.78 14.95
N VAL A 77 23.05 9.88 15.68
CA VAL A 77 23.46 11.24 15.27
C VAL A 77 24.98 11.36 15.21
N GLU A 78 25.69 10.88 16.23
CA GLU A 78 27.16 10.90 16.30
C GLU A 78 27.79 10.05 15.19
N ALA A 79 27.15 8.93 14.83
CA ALA A 79 27.57 8.07 13.73
C ALA A 79 27.18 8.59 12.33
N GLY A 80 26.39 9.67 12.25
CA GLY A 80 25.89 10.19 10.97
C GLY A 80 24.88 9.27 10.27
N ALA A 81 24.12 8.47 11.02
CA ALA A 81 23.06 7.61 10.50
C ALA A 81 21.67 8.23 10.73
N ILE A 82 20.74 7.98 9.80
CA ILE A 82 19.32 8.34 9.94
C ILE A 82 18.63 7.23 10.72
N ALA A 83 17.92 7.56 11.79
CA ALA A 83 17.11 6.60 12.54
C ALA A 83 15.67 7.09 12.66
N VAL A 84 14.73 6.27 12.18
CA VAL A 84 13.30 6.57 12.15
C VAL A 84 12.58 5.66 13.13
N ARG A 85 11.84 6.28 14.05
CA ARG A 85 11.04 5.58 15.07
C ARG A 85 9.57 5.52 14.66
N ARG A 86 8.87 4.48 15.10
CA ARG A 86 7.41 4.30 14.94
C ARG A 86 6.93 4.29 13.48
N VAL A 87 7.67 3.61 12.61
CA VAL A 87 7.24 3.39 11.21
C VAL A 87 6.07 2.40 11.18
N ARG A 88 5.06 2.63 10.33
CA ARG A 88 3.97 1.67 10.16
C ARG A 88 4.53 0.35 9.63
N LYS A 89 4.05 -0.77 10.18
CA LYS A 89 4.56 -2.11 9.84
C LYS A 89 4.31 -2.49 8.38
N GLU A 90 3.23 -1.99 7.78
CA GLU A 90 2.90 -2.19 6.37
C GLU A 90 3.92 -1.49 5.47
N ASP A 91 4.20 -0.21 5.75
CA ASP A 91 5.22 0.56 5.03
C ASP A 91 6.60 -0.07 5.17
N LEU A 92 6.97 -0.54 6.36
CA LEU A 92 8.25 -1.22 6.57
C LEU A 92 8.39 -2.47 5.70
N ARG A 93 7.31 -3.24 5.52
CA ARG A 93 7.29 -4.41 4.63
C ARG A 93 7.42 -4.01 3.16
N HIS A 94 6.78 -2.92 2.75
CA HIS A 94 6.88 -2.41 1.38
C HIS A 94 8.30 -1.89 1.09
N VAL A 95 8.88 -1.12 2.00
CA VAL A 95 10.26 -0.66 1.90
C VAL A 95 11.22 -1.83 1.84
N ALA A 96 11.08 -2.82 2.73
CA ALA A 96 11.92 -4.01 2.72
C ALA A 96 11.87 -4.76 1.37
N LYS A 97 10.69 -4.93 0.78
CA LYS A 97 10.53 -5.53 -0.56
C LYS A 97 11.15 -4.68 -1.67
N ALA A 98 11.03 -3.35 -1.58
CA ALA A 98 11.58 -2.42 -2.58
C ALA A 98 13.12 -2.39 -2.54
N THR A 99 13.71 -2.30 -1.35
CA THR A 99 15.15 -2.19 -1.13
C THR A 99 15.86 -3.54 -1.14
N GLY A 100 15.11 -4.65 -1.05
CA GLY A 100 15.64 -6.00 -0.86
C GLY A 100 16.12 -6.28 0.57
N ALA A 101 15.72 -5.45 1.55
CA ALA A 101 16.01 -5.71 2.96
C ALA A 101 15.12 -6.83 3.49
N THR A 102 15.56 -7.48 4.56
CA THR A 102 14.71 -8.38 5.35
C THR A 102 14.25 -7.66 6.61
N VAL A 103 12.97 -7.81 6.96
CA VAL A 103 12.45 -7.26 8.22
C VAL A 103 12.89 -8.16 9.36
N ILE A 104 13.64 -7.59 10.32
CA ILE A 104 14.25 -8.33 11.42
C ILE A 104 13.41 -8.14 12.68
N SER A 105 12.91 -9.23 13.26
CA SER A 105 12.14 -9.22 14.51
C SER A 105 13.01 -9.40 15.76
N THR A 106 14.17 -10.03 15.64
CA THR A 106 15.12 -10.29 16.73
C THR A 106 16.56 -10.23 16.22
N PHE A 107 17.50 -9.84 17.09
CA PHE A 107 18.94 -9.90 16.80
C PHE A 107 19.55 -11.29 17.03
N ALA A 108 18.77 -12.26 17.52
CA ALA A 108 19.29 -13.60 17.79
C ALA A 108 19.61 -14.33 16.48
N ASP A 109 20.85 -14.79 16.36
CA ASP A 109 21.28 -15.71 15.33
C ASP A 109 20.93 -17.16 15.72
N MET A 110 21.07 -18.12 14.80
CA MET A 110 20.79 -19.53 15.05
C MET A 110 21.68 -20.14 16.15
N GLU A 111 22.83 -19.53 16.40
CA GLU A 111 23.78 -19.93 17.45
C GLU A 111 23.48 -19.26 18.81
N GLY A 112 22.46 -18.40 18.89
CA GLY A 112 22.04 -17.71 20.11
C GLY A 112 22.87 -16.46 20.43
N GLU A 113 23.86 -16.12 19.62
CA GLU A 113 24.56 -14.84 19.70
C GLU A 113 23.75 -13.71 19.05
N GLU A 114 23.89 -12.49 19.56
CA GLU A 114 23.30 -11.32 18.93
C GLU A 114 24.27 -10.77 17.86
N THR A 115 24.08 -11.14 16.60
CA THR A 115 24.84 -10.62 15.46
C THR A 115 23.90 -9.89 14.49
N PHE A 116 24.46 -9.07 13.61
CA PHE A 116 23.69 -8.44 12.54
C PHE A 116 24.43 -8.61 11.23
N ASP A 117 23.88 -9.43 10.35
CA ASP A 117 24.48 -9.69 9.07
C ASP A 117 24.26 -8.54 8.09
N PRO A 118 25.32 -8.07 7.41
CA PRO A 118 25.18 -7.05 6.36
C PRO A 118 24.31 -7.49 5.17
N SER A 119 24.08 -8.79 4.99
CA SER A 119 23.22 -9.35 3.94
C SER A 119 21.75 -8.98 4.11
N LEU A 120 21.33 -8.69 5.34
CA LEU A 120 19.95 -8.34 5.69
C LEU A 120 19.60 -6.88 5.33
N LEU A 121 20.61 -6.08 4.98
CA LEU A 121 20.45 -4.67 4.62
C LEU A 121 19.89 -4.50 3.21
N GLY A 122 18.95 -3.57 3.09
CA GLY A 122 18.47 -3.08 1.81
C GLY A 122 19.42 -2.05 1.20
N ASN A 123 19.37 -1.93 -0.12
CA ASN A 123 20.13 -0.92 -0.86
C ASN A 123 19.19 0.08 -1.55
N ALA A 124 19.55 1.35 -1.45
CA ALA A 124 18.94 2.45 -2.20
C ALA A 124 20.01 3.46 -2.62
N ASP A 125 19.79 4.14 -3.75
CA ASP A 125 20.71 5.14 -4.29
C ASP A 125 20.80 6.34 -3.36
N GLU A 126 19.65 6.81 -2.87
CA GLU A 126 19.60 7.90 -1.89
C GLU A 126 18.39 7.81 -0.96
N VAL A 127 18.59 8.28 0.27
CA VAL A 127 17.52 8.56 1.23
C VAL A 127 17.60 10.02 1.62
N VAL A 128 16.51 10.75 1.42
CA VAL A 128 16.42 12.18 1.64
C VAL A 128 15.22 12.48 2.53
N GLU A 129 15.42 13.30 3.54
CA GLU A 129 14.36 13.97 4.28
C GLU A 129 14.04 15.27 3.54
N GLU A 130 12.88 15.32 2.89
CA GLU A 130 12.39 16.50 2.18
C GLU A 130 11.15 17.03 2.90
N ARG A 131 11.14 18.33 3.15
CA ARG A 131 9.95 19.02 3.67
C ARG A 131 8.96 19.24 2.54
N ILE A 132 7.77 18.65 2.66
CA ILE A 132 6.64 18.88 1.76
C ILE A 132 5.58 19.64 2.54
N SER A 133 5.37 20.90 2.16
CA SER A 133 4.50 21.81 2.89
C SER A 133 4.98 21.97 4.34
N ASP A 134 4.21 21.45 5.31
CA ASP A 134 4.53 21.53 6.73
C ASP A 134 5.08 20.23 7.32
N ASP A 135 5.05 19.13 6.55
CA ASP A 135 5.50 17.82 7.01
C ASP A 135 6.88 17.47 6.43
N ASP A 136 7.75 16.91 7.29
CA ASP A 136 9.02 16.34 6.88
C ASP A 136 8.82 14.87 6.51
N VAL A 137 9.11 14.53 5.25
CA VAL A 137 8.88 13.18 4.70
C VAL A 137 10.21 12.57 4.25
N ILE A 138 10.40 11.30 4.58
CA ILE A 138 11.59 10.55 4.16
C ILE A 138 11.30 9.86 2.83
N MET A 139 12.02 10.28 1.80
CA MET A 139 11.99 9.70 0.47
C MET A 139 13.15 8.74 0.28
N ILE A 140 12.84 7.51 -0.09
CA ILE A 140 13.81 6.49 -0.49
C ILE A 140 13.75 6.40 -2.01
N LYS A 141 14.80 6.87 -2.70
CA LYS A 141 14.86 6.93 -4.16
C LYS A 141 15.93 5.95 -4.68
N GLY A 142 15.68 5.39 -5.86
CA GLY A 142 16.60 4.44 -6.51
C GLY A 142 16.75 3.14 -5.72
N THR A 143 15.64 2.47 -5.44
CA THR A 143 15.68 1.17 -4.74
C THR A 143 16.14 0.06 -5.69
N LYS A 144 16.79 -0.98 -5.14
CA LYS A 144 17.26 -2.13 -5.93
C LYS A 144 16.16 -2.73 -6.84
N ASN A 145 14.93 -2.82 -6.34
CA ASN A 145 13.77 -3.15 -7.17
C ASN A 145 13.09 -1.86 -7.64
N ASN A 146 13.08 -1.62 -8.95
CA ASN A 146 12.40 -0.47 -9.58
C ASN A 146 10.87 -0.61 -9.65
N SER A 147 10.29 -1.66 -9.06
CA SER A 147 8.85 -1.94 -9.14
C SER A 147 8.01 -1.22 -8.08
N ALA A 148 8.64 -0.50 -7.15
CA ALA A 148 7.94 0.24 -6.10
C ALA A 148 7.85 1.72 -6.47
N VAL A 149 6.64 2.26 -6.46
CA VAL A 149 6.36 3.68 -6.69
C VAL A 149 5.43 4.16 -5.59
N SER A 150 5.71 5.34 -5.04
CA SER A 150 4.84 6.04 -4.10
C SER A 150 4.37 7.34 -4.74
N LEU A 151 3.10 7.67 -4.53
CA LEU A 151 2.48 8.89 -5.05
C LEU A 151 2.15 9.80 -3.86
N ILE A 152 2.54 11.07 -3.96
CA ILE A 152 2.21 12.08 -2.95
C ILE A 152 1.13 12.98 -3.54
N LEU A 153 -0.07 12.89 -2.98
CA LEU A 153 -1.20 13.73 -3.37
C LEU A 153 -1.09 15.10 -2.68
N ARG A 154 -1.44 16.15 -3.41
CA ARG A 154 -1.52 17.52 -2.87
C ARG A 154 -2.89 18.08 -3.21
N GLY A 155 -3.58 18.60 -2.20
CA GLY A 155 -4.92 19.13 -2.28
C GLY A 155 -5.07 20.34 -1.36
N ALA A 156 -6.17 21.08 -1.50
CA ALA A 156 -6.41 22.29 -0.72
C ALA A 156 -6.81 22.00 0.74
N ASN A 157 -7.39 20.83 0.99
CA ASN A 157 -8.00 20.43 2.25
C ASN A 157 -8.12 18.91 2.33
N ASP A 158 -8.10 18.38 3.55
CA ASP A 158 -8.06 16.93 3.83
C ASP A 158 -9.24 16.18 3.19
N TYR A 159 -10.44 16.78 3.20
CA TYR A 159 -11.62 16.18 2.56
C TYR A 159 -11.45 15.97 1.04
N MET A 160 -10.75 16.87 0.35
CA MET A 160 -10.45 16.68 -1.07
C MET A 160 -9.37 15.62 -1.26
N LEU A 161 -8.37 15.57 -0.38
CA LEU A 161 -7.32 14.55 -0.42
C LEU A 161 -7.89 13.14 -0.21
N ASP A 162 -8.80 12.97 0.76
CA ASP A 162 -9.48 11.70 1.02
C ASP A 162 -10.26 11.21 -0.21
N GLU A 163 -10.94 12.12 -0.91
CA GLU A 163 -11.67 11.78 -2.13
C GLU A 163 -10.73 11.47 -3.30
N MET A 164 -9.62 12.20 -3.42
CA MET A 164 -8.59 11.92 -4.43
C MET A 164 -7.90 10.56 -4.19
N GLU A 165 -7.64 10.20 -2.93
CA GLU A 165 -7.07 8.89 -2.58
C GLU A 165 -8.03 7.76 -2.99
N ARG A 166 -9.32 7.90 -2.68
CA ARG A 166 -10.35 6.92 -3.08
C ARG A 166 -10.45 6.79 -4.58
N ALA A 167 -10.56 7.91 -5.31
CA ALA A 167 -10.65 7.90 -6.77
C ALA A 167 -9.41 7.26 -7.42
N LEU A 168 -8.22 7.53 -6.89
CA LEU A 168 -6.98 6.91 -7.36
C LEU A 168 -6.95 5.40 -7.08
N HIS A 169 -7.39 4.98 -5.90
CA HIS A 169 -7.48 3.57 -5.54
C HIS A 169 -8.42 2.80 -6.50
N ASP A 170 -9.58 3.37 -6.81
CA ASP A 170 -10.54 2.78 -7.75
C ASP A 170 -9.95 2.67 -9.15
N ALA A 171 -9.27 3.72 -9.63
CA ALA A 171 -8.59 3.70 -10.93
C ALA A 171 -7.51 2.61 -11.00
N LEU A 172 -6.68 2.47 -9.95
CA LEU A 172 -5.66 1.43 -9.88
C LEU A 172 -6.28 0.02 -9.84
N CYS A 173 -7.41 -0.15 -9.16
CA CYS A 173 -8.13 -1.42 -9.14
C CYS A 173 -8.65 -1.81 -10.53
N ILE A 174 -9.18 -0.86 -11.30
CA ILE A 174 -9.63 -1.09 -12.68
C ILE A 174 -8.46 -1.57 -13.54
N VAL A 175 -7.34 -0.84 -13.54
CA VAL A 175 -6.15 -1.21 -14.34
C VAL A 175 -5.63 -2.58 -13.95
N LYS A 176 -5.58 -2.88 -12.64
CA LYS A 176 -5.19 -4.21 -12.13
C LYS A 176 -6.07 -5.31 -12.71
N ARG A 177 -7.40 -5.17 -12.68
CA ARG A 177 -8.33 -6.19 -13.20
C ARG A 177 -8.23 -6.34 -14.71
N THR A 178 -8.04 -5.24 -15.44
CA THR A 178 -7.82 -5.27 -16.89
C THR A 178 -6.57 -6.06 -17.26
N LEU A 179 -5.46 -5.87 -16.52
CA LEU A 179 -4.21 -6.61 -16.74
C LEU A 179 -4.31 -8.09 -16.32
N GLU A 180 -5.15 -8.43 -15.35
CA GLU A 180 -5.39 -9.82 -14.92
C GLU A 180 -6.22 -10.62 -15.93
N SER A 181 -7.29 -10.02 -16.48
CA SER A 181 -8.29 -10.76 -17.27
C SER A 181 -8.08 -10.71 -18.79
N ASN A 182 -7.29 -9.78 -19.33
CA ASN A 182 -7.05 -9.51 -20.77
C ASN A 182 -8.30 -9.32 -21.65
N VAL A 183 -9.51 -9.49 -21.11
CA VAL A 183 -10.80 -9.29 -21.78
C VAL A 183 -11.53 -8.18 -21.05
N VAL A 184 -12.04 -7.22 -21.82
CA VAL A 184 -12.77 -6.07 -21.31
C VAL A 184 -14.11 -5.94 -22.05
N VAL A 185 -15.09 -5.38 -21.36
CA VAL A 185 -16.42 -5.10 -21.90
C VAL A 185 -16.71 -3.61 -21.79
N ALA A 186 -17.56 -3.09 -22.67
CA ALA A 186 -17.98 -1.69 -22.62
C ALA A 186 -18.84 -1.42 -21.38
N GLY A 187 -18.48 -0.41 -20.58
CA GLY A 187 -19.27 0.02 -19.43
C GLY A 187 -20.43 0.95 -19.79
N GLY A 188 -20.96 1.65 -18.79
CA GLY A 188 -21.91 2.76 -19.00
C GLY A 188 -23.31 2.35 -19.47
N GLY A 189 -23.75 1.12 -19.17
CA GLY A 189 -25.08 0.64 -19.60
C GLY A 189 -25.08 -0.01 -20.98
N ALA A 190 -23.93 -0.11 -21.66
CA ALA A 190 -23.81 -0.71 -22.99
C ALA A 190 -24.06 -2.23 -22.95
N VAL A 191 -23.40 -2.94 -22.03
CA VAL A 191 -23.57 -4.40 -21.86
C VAL A 191 -25.01 -4.73 -21.46
N GLU A 192 -25.58 -3.99 -20.52
CA GLU A 192 -26.94 -4.19 -20.05
C GLU A 192 -27.97 -4.04 -21.17
N SER A 193 -27.75 -3.08 -22.06
CA SER A 193 -28.65 -2.85 -23.19
C SER A 193 -28.45 -3.82 -24.33
N ALA A 194 -27.21 -4.25 -24.58
CA ALA A 194 -26.93 -5.33 -25.52
C ALA A 194 -27.57 -6.64 -25.06
N LEU A 195 -27.46 -6.99 -23.78
CA LEU A 195 -28.09 -8.16 -23.18
C LEU A 195 -29.61 -8.04 -23.20
N SER A 196 -30.18 -6.87 -22.92
CA SER A 196 -31.62 -6.63 -22.98
C SER A 196 -32.19 -6.98 -24.36
N VAL A 197 -31.59 -6.44 -25.44
CA VAL A 197 -32.04 -6.74 -26.82
C VAL A 197 -31.84 -8.20 -27.19
N TYR A 198 -30.71 -8.80 -26.80
CA TYR A 198 -30.42 -10.20 -27.11
C TYR A 198 -31.40 -11.16 -26.39
N LEU A 199 -31.70 -10.89 -25.11
CA LEU A 199 -32.60 -11.69 -24.31
C LEU A 199 -34.06 -11.54 -24.75
N GLU A 200 -34.48 -10.35 -25.19
CA GLU A 200 -35.79 -10.17 -25.82
C GLU A 200 -35.94 -11.02 -27.09
N TYR A 201 -34.91 -11.04 -27.95
CA TYR A 201 -34.90 -11.92 -29.12
C TYR A 201 -34.93 -13.39 -28.73
N LEU A 202 -34.11 -13.80 -27.75
CA LEU A 202 -34.10 -15.17 -27.23
C LEU A 202 -35.47 -15.57 -26.66
N ALA A 203 -36.14 -14.67 -25.94
CA ALA A 203 -37.46 -14.92 -25.38
C ALA A 203 -38.49 -15.27 -26.47
N THR A 204 -38.42 -14.66 -27.66
CA THR A 204 -39.33 -15.00 -28.78
C THR A 204 -39.13 -16.40 -29.36
N THR A 205 -37.95 -17.01 -29.14
CA THR A 205 -37.69 -18.41 -29.56
C THR A 205 -38.32 -19.44 -28.60
N LEU A 206 -38.75 -19.00 -27.41
CA LEU A 206 -39.36 -19.84 -26.39
C LEU A 206 -40.88 -19.61 -26.36
N GLY A 207 -41.67 -20.66 -26.47
CA GLY A 207 -43.13 -20.58 -26.65
C GLY A 207 -43.98 -20.83 -25.41
N SER A 208 -43.52 -20.43 -24.20
CA SER A 208 -44.20 -20.78 -22.95
C SER A 208 -44.15 -19.66 -21.89
N ARG A 209 -44.45 -19.99 -20.63
CA ARG A 209 -44.39 -19.08 -19.47
C ARG A 209 -42.97 -18.53 -19.20
N GLU A 210 -41.95 -19.24 -19.65
CA GLU A 210 -40.55 -18.82 -19.50
C GLU A 210 -40.22 -17.56 -20.30
N GLN A 211 -40.91 -17.35 -21.43
CA GLN A 211 -40.76 -16.15 -22.25
C GLN A 211 -40.98 -14.87 -21.44
N LEU A 212 -42.03 -14.84 -20.63
CA LEU A 212 -42.38 -13.67 -19.80
C LEU A 212 -41.29 -13.40 -18.76
N ALA A 213 -40.74 -14.45 -18.13
CA ALA A 213 -39.68 -14.29 -17.14
C ALA A 213 -38.40 -13.70 -17.75
N ILE A 214 -38.03 -14.13 -18.96
CA ILE A 214 -36.84 -13.62 -19.67
C ILE A 214 -37.07 -12.19 -20.16
N ALA A 215 -38.26 -11.87 -20.66
CA ALA A 215 -38.60 -10.53 -21.10
C ALA A 215 -38.54 -9.51 -19.94
N GLU A 216 -39.12 -9.85 -18.78
CA GLU A 216 -39.06 -9.01 -17.59
C GLU A 216 -37.61 -8.84 -17.08
N PHE A 217 -36.81 -9.90 -17.13
CA PHE A 217 -35.39 -9.80 -16.78
C PHE A 217 -34.62 -8.90 -17.74
N ALA A 218 -34.88 -8.99 -19.04
CA ALA A 218 -34.29 -8.13 -20.06
C ALA A 218 -34.67 -6.65 -19.86
N GLU A 219 -35.91 -6.36 -19.47
CA GLU A 219 -36.35 -5.01 -19.14
C GLU A 219 -35.70 -4.49 -17.85
N ALA A 220 -35.54 -5.35 -16.83
CA ALA A 220 -34.92 -5.00 -15.56
C ALA A 220 -33.47 -4.50 -15.74
N LEU A 221 -32.71 -5.06 -16.69
CA LEU A 221 -31.35 -4.62 -16.99
C LEU A 221 -31.26 -3.15 -17.45
N LEU A 222 -32.33 -2.62 -18.07
CA LEU A 222 -32.36 -1.23 -18.53
C LEU A 222 -32.43 -0.21 -17.40
N ILE A 223 -32.59 -0.62 -16.14
CA ILE A 223 -32.57 0.30 -15.00
C ILE A 223 -31.24 1.04 -14.88
N ILE A 224 -30.12 0.38 -15.18
CA ILE A 224 -28.77 0.94 -15.06
C ILE A 224 -28.58 2.15 -16.02
N PRO A 225 -28.74 2.02 -17.35
CA PRO A 225 -28.62 3.16 -18.26
C PRO A 225 -29.68 4.25 -18.02
N LYS A 226 -30.89 3.87 -17.57
CA LYS A 226 -31.94 4.84 -17.19
C LYS A 226 -31.48 5.71 -16.02
N VAL A 227 -31.02 5.10 -14.93
CA VAL A 227 -30.56 5.84 -13.73
C VAL A 227 -29.32 6.68 -14.03
N LEU A 228 -28.37 6.16 -14.83
CA LEU A 228 -27.20 6.95 -15.28
C LEU A 228 -27.63 8.22 -16.03
N SER A 229 -28.63 8.12 -16.91
CA SER A 229 -29.15 9.25 -17.68
C SER A 229 -29.87 10.28 -16.79
N VAL A 230 -30.66 9.80 -15.81
CA VAL A 230 -31.36 10.66 -14.84
C VAL A 230 -30.37 11.40 -13.94
N ASN A 231 -29.33 10.71 -13.45
CA ASN A 231 -28.27 11.34 -12.63
C ASN A 231 -27.49 12.40 -13.41
N ALA A 232 -27.39 12.26 -14.74
CA ALA A 232 -26.79 13.27 -15.62
C ALA A 232 -27.77 14.39 -16.03
N ALA A 233 -29.00 14.41 -15.49
CA ALA A 233 -30.08 15.33 -15.87
C ALA A 233 -30.36 15.34 -17.38
N LYS A 234 -30.27 14.18 -18.04
CA LYS A 234 -30.61 13.98 -19.45
C LYS A 234 -31.93 13.22 -19.57
N ASP A 235 -32.55 13.31 -20.75
CA ASP A 235 -33.74 12.53 -21.05
C ASP A 235 -33.38 11.05 -21.20
N ALA A 236 -33.73 10.27 -20.19
CA ALA A 236 -33.51 8.83 -20.16
C ALA A 236 -34.29 8.10 -21.25
N THR A 237 -35.46 8.61 -21.66
CA THR A 237 -36.27 7.96 -22.70
C THR A 237 -35.59 8.06 -24.06
N GLU A 238 -35.05 9.23 -24.39
CA GLU A 238 -34.33 9.47 -25.63
C GLU A 238 -33.03 8.64 -25.70
N LEU A 239 -32.22 8.69 -24.64
CA LEU A 239 -30.92 8.02 -24.61
C LEU A 239 -31.04 6.49 -24.63
N VAL A 240 -31.96 5.93 -23.83
CA VAL A 240 -32.16 4.47 -23.78
C VAL A 240 -32.75 3.96 -25.09
N ALA A 241 -33.68 4.71 -25.72
CA ALA A 241 -34.23 4.35 -27.02
C ALA A 241 -33.15 4.34 -28.11
N LYS A 242 -32.29 5.37 -28.15
CA LYS A 242 -31.15 5.44 -29.08
C LYS A 242 -30.20 4.26 -28.86
N LEU A 243 -29.84 3.98 -27.61
CA LEU A 243 -28.87 2.96 -27.26
C LEU A 243 -29.39 1.55 -27.62
N ARG A 244 -30.67 1.26 -27.35
CA ARG A 244 -31.34 0.03 -27.83
C ARG A 244 -31.38 -0.06 -29.36
N ALA A 245 -31.68 1.04 -30.06
CA ALA A 245 -31.71 1.04 -31.52
C ALA A 245 -30.33 0.70 -32.13
N TYR A 246 -29.25 1.22 -31.55
CA TYR A 246 -27.88 0.90 -31.97
C TYR A 246 -27.55 -0.58 -31.73
N HIS A 247 -27.79 -1.10 -30.52
CA HIS A 247 -27.50 -2.50 -30.21
C HIS A 247 -28.37 -3.48 -31.02
N HIS A 248 -29.64 -3.18 -31.24
CA HIS A 248 -30.50 -3.98 -32.12
C HIS A 248 -29.97 -4.01 -33.55
N THR A 249 -29.53 -2.87 -34.08
CA THR A 249 -28.94 -2.81 -35.43
C THR A 249 -27.62 -3.57 -35.51
N ALA A 250 -26.78 -3.49 -34.48
CA ALA A 250 -25.49 -4.19 -34.43
C ALA A 250 -25.65 -5.71 -34.35
N GLN A 251 -26.66 -6.20 -33.63
CA GLN A 251 -26.92 -7.63 -33.47
C GLN A 251 -27.64 -8.26 -34.68
N THR A 252 -28.44 -7.49 -35.43
CA THR A 252 -29.21 -8.01 -36.57
C THR A 252 -28.47 -7.94 -37.91
N LYS A 253 -27.53 -7.00 -38.09
CA LYS A 253 -26.79 -6.83 -39.36
C LYS A 253 -25.36 -7.36 -39.25
N ALA A 254 -25.05 -8.40 -40.03
CA ALA A 254 -23.71 -9.02 -40.08
C ALA A 254 -22.59 -8.02 -40.43
N ASP A 255 -22.87 -7.03 -41.29
CA ASP A 255 -21.90 -6.00 -41.71
C ASP A 255 -21.53 -4.99 -40.60
N LYS A 256 -22.23 -5.03 -39.45
CA LYS A 256 -22.13 -4.06 -38.35
C LYS A 256 -21.76 -4.68 -37.00
N GLN A 257 -21.22 -5.90 -36.99
CA GLN A 257 -20.70 -6.55 -35.77
C GLN A 257 -19.62 -5.74 -35.03
N HIS A 258 -18.95 -4.80 -35.68
CA HIS A 258 -17.98 -3.91 -35.02
C HIS A 258 -18.62 -2.86 -34.08
N LEU A 259 -19.95 -2.71 -34.10
CA LEU A 259 -20.72 -1.79 -33.25
C LEU A 259 -21.32 -2.46 -32.00
N SER A 260 -21.20 -3.79 -31.87
CA SER A 260 -21.70 -4.56 -30.71
C SER A 260 -20.67 -4.65 -29.59
#